data_AF-A0AB37KJD3-F1
#
_entry.id   AF-A0AB37KJD3-F1
#
_cell.length_a   1.000
_cell.length_b   1.000
_cell.length_c   1.000
_cell.angle_alpha   90.00
_cell.angle_beta   90.00
_cell.angle_gamma   90.00
#
_symmetry.space_group_name_H-M   'P 1'
#
loop_
_entity.id
_entity.type
_entity.pdbx_description
1 polymer ?
#
loop_
_entity_poly.entity_id
_entity_poly.type
_entity_poly.pdbx_seq_one_letter_code
_entity_poly.pdbx_strand_id
1 'polypeptide(L)'
;MSLFPDMQTVLTIGPLRVTWYAVIILTGAFLAYHLSIRQLKKWGYDEDLFLNFFIMMLPISIIGARIYYVIFEWSNQYAANPIHAFYIWEGGLAIHGGLIAGVLFGVWYFKKHCINGLRVADAIFPNVMLAQAIGRWGNFMNHEAYGGIVADSFYDHFPAFIKDNMYIDGHYRQPTFLFESIGNLIGFFLISFVYKKYGRKKRGDMAWAYLTWYGMVRFFVEGMRTDSLMLGPLRIAQVVSIVGIVIGLCGILGVWDKLFHNLWLFKKAKPVVVFDLDGTLVDTKDLIYASFRHTFEKFKPGYTLSEEELQSFLGPTLKDSFLRYFDASQVDGIIAYYREFNHQYHDDYIKEVPHVKQVLDYLKEQGYDVAVMSNKLKDVVMMGLESAGLTSYFTVVLGGEDVVKPKPDPSGILKACAMIPRSHDDVIYVGDSPTDIEAAKRMGAFSVAFVLDKSRAKQMQDTHPCAIINDMQELITLVKEDHEWSDVTI
;
A
#
# COMPACT_ATOMS: atom_id res chain seq x y z
N MET A 1 6.60 -37.89 23.87
CA MET A 1 6.79 -36.51 23.40
C MET A 1 8.05 -35.99 24.04
N SER A 2 9.01 -35.49 23.27
CA SER A 2 10.26 -34.92 23.78
C SER A 2 10.46 -33.54 23.18
N LEU A 3 10.79 -32.56 24.02
CA LEU A 3 11.10 -31.19 23.62
C LEU A 3 12.62 -31.01 23.59
N PHE A 4 13.12 -30.38 22.53
CA PHE A 4 14.54 -30.09 22.30
C PHE A 4 15.47 -31.31 22.45
N PRO A 5 15.20 -32.44 21.76
CA PRO A 5 16.04 -33.62 21.88
C PRO A 5 17.47 -33.40 21.32
N ASP A 6 17.62 -32.42 20.42
CA ASP A 6 18.88 -32.00 19.81
C ASP A 6 18.77 -30.55 19.31
N MET A 7 19.86 -30.02 18.73
CA MET A 7 19.91 -28.64 18.22
C MET A 7 19.06 -28.42 16.97
N GLN A 8 18.72 -29.45 16.20
CA GLN A 8 17.93 -29.33 14.97
C GLN A 8 16.43 -29.46 15.24
N THR A 9 16.05 -30.17 16.29
CA THR A 9 14.68 -30.60 16.56
C THR A 9 14.07 -29.84 17.72
N VAL A 10 12.90 -29.23 17.50
CA VAL A 10 12.10 -28.56 18.53
C VAL A 10 11.28 -29.57 19.31
N LEU A 11 10.63 -30.48 18.60
CA LEU A 11 9.62 -31.36 19.16
C LEU A 11 9.57 -32.69 18.41
N THR A 12 9.55 -33.78 19.15
CA THR A 12 9.35 -35.13 18.62
C THR A 12 8.09 -35.77 19.20
N ILE A 13 7.20 -36.21 18.31
CA ILE A 13 5.97 -36.97 18.62
C ILE A 13 5.98 -38.26 17.78
N GLY A 14 6.44 -39.37 18.37
CA GLY A 14 6.60 -40.64 17.64
C GLY A 14 7.57 -40.47 16.45
N PRO A 15 7.18 -40.84 15.21
CA PRO A 15 8.03 -40.64 14.03
C PRO A 15 8.06 -39.18 13.53
N LEU A 16 7.14 -38.32 14.00
CA LEU A 16 7.08 -36.93 13.57
C LEU A 16 8.14 -36.10 14.30
N ARG A 17 8.96 -35.39 13.53
CA ARG A 17 9.97 -34.44 14.02
C ARG A 17 9.66 -33.04 13.49
N VAL A 18 9.51 -32.09 14.40
CA VAL A 18 9.38 -30.67 14.08
C VAL A 18 10.76 -30.03 14.26
N THR A 19 11.32 -29.49 13.18
CA THR A 19 12.67 -28.89 13.20
C THR A 19 12.62 -27.39 13.50
N TRP A 20 13.70 -26.88 14.10
CA TRP A 20 13.91 -25.43 14.29
C TRP A 20 13.86 -24.68 12.97
N TYR A 21 14.39 -25.29 11.91
CA TYR A 21 14.32 -24.75 10.55
C TYR A 21 12.91 -24.37 10.12
N ALA A 22 11.95 -25.30 10.27
CA ALA A 22 10.56 -25.06 9.90
C ALA A 22 9.93 -23.95 10.75
N VAL A 23 10.16 -23.98 12.07
CA VAL A 23 9.63 -22.96 13.00
C VAL A 23 10.16 -21.56 12.67
N ILE A 24 11.45 -21.43 12.42
CA ILE A 24 12.11 -20.16 12.09
C ILE A 24 11.58 -19.60 10.76
N ILE A 25 11.51 -20.43 9.71
CA ILE A 25 11.00 -19.99 8.40
C ILE A 25 9.53 -19.57 8.48
N LEU A 26 8.68 -20.36 9.15
CA LEU A 26 7.26 -20.03 9.30
C LEU A 26 7.07 -18.74 10.11
N THR A 27 7.89 -18.51 11.14
CA THR A 27 7.89 -17.27 11.91
C THR A 27 8.26 -16.08 11.03
N GLY A 28 9.31 -16.20 10.21
CA GLY A 28 9.71 -15.17 9.26
C GLY A 28 8.60 -14.87 8.23
N ALA A 29 7.99 -15.91 7.66
CA ALA A 29 6.90 -15.77 6.70
C ALA A 29 5.67 -15.10 7.32
N PHE A 30 5.28 -15.49 8.54
CA PHE A 30 4.17 -14.87 9.26
C PHE A 30 4.44 -13.40 9.58
N LEU A 31 5.66 -13.05 9.99
CA LEU A 31 6.04 -11.67 10.25
C LEU A 31 5.99 -10.82 8.97
N ALA A 32 6.50 -11.35 7.85
CA ALA A 32 6.43 -10.67 6.57
C ALA A 32 4.97 -10.46 6.12
N TYR A 33 4.11 -11.48 6.27
CA TYR A 33 2.68 -11.36 6.01
C TYR A 33 2.03 -10.29 6.91
N HIS A 34 2.28 -10.33 8.22
CA HIS A 34 1.69 -9.40 9.18
C HIS A 34 2.08 -7.93 8.91
N LEU A 35 3.35 -7.68 8.58
CA LEU A 35 3.82 -6.33 8.23
C LEU A 35 3.22 -5.85 6.90
N SER A 36 3.14 -6.75 5.91
CA SER A 36 2.58 -6.43 4.59
C SER A 36 1.07 -6.12 4.70
N ILE A 37 0.31 -6.96 5.41
CA ILE A 37 -1.14 -6.76 5.57
C ILE A 37 -1.47 -5.51 6.38
N ARG A 38 -0.64 -5.19 7.39
CA ARG A 38 -0.80 -3.94 8.14
C ARG A 38 -0.66 -2.71 7.22
N GLN A 39 0.23 -2.77 6.22
CA GLN A 39 0.40 -1.68 5.26
C GLN A 39 -0.74 -1.64 4.24
N LEU A 40 -1.12 -2.80 3.68
CA LEU A 40 -2.18 -2.91 2.69
C LEU A 40 -3.55 -2.50 3.27
N LYS A 41 -3.84 -2.87 4.52
CA LYS A 41 -5.06 -2.41 5.23
C LYS A 41 -5.12 -0.90 5.36
N LYS A 42 -3.99 -0.24 5.63
CA LYS A 42 -3.96 1.22 5.68
C LYS A 42 -4.38 1.77 4.32
N TRP A 43 -3.83 1.25 3.24
CA TRP A 43 -4.20 1.64 1.87
C TRP A 43 -5.62 1.27 1.43
N GLY A 44 -6.44 0.71 2.33
CA GLY A 44 -7.86 0.44 2.06
C GLY A 44 -8.13 -0.87 1.34
N TYR A 45 -7.12 -1.74 1.19
CA TYR A 45 -7.37 -3.08 0.66
C TYR A 45 -8.04 -3.99 1.69
N ASP A 46 -8.86 -4.90 1.15
CA ASP A 46 -9.48 -5.98 1.91
C ASP A 46 -8.43 -6.98 2.45
N GLU A 47 -8.55 -7.31 3.73
CA GLU A 47 -7.69 -8.30 4.38
C GLU A 47 -7.89 -9.70 3.81
N ASP A 48 -9.15 -10.07 3.57
CA ASP A 48 -9.50 -11.42 3.14
C ASP A 48 -8.90 -11.71 1.77
N LEU A 49 -8.79 -10.70 0.90
CA LEU A 49 -8.14 -10.82 -0.40
C LEU A 49 -6.67 -11.24 -0.26
N PHE A 50 -5.94 -10.68 0.70
CA PHE A 50 -4.53 -10.99 0.91
C PHE A 50 -4.31 -12.25 1.73
N LEU A 51 -5.21 -12.56 2.67
CA LEU A 51 -5.20 -13.83 3.38
C LEU A 51 -5.41 -14.99 2.40
N ASN A 52 -6.40 -14.87 1.51
CA ASN A 52 -6.66 -15.85 0.45
C ASN A 52 -5.46 -15.98 -0.49
N PHE A 53 -4.85 -14.87 -0.90
CA PHE A 53 -3.62 -14.89 -1.68
C PHE A 53 -2.50 -15.67 -0.96
N PHE A 54 -2.22 -15.35 0.30
CA PHE A 54 -1.16 -15.98 1.08
C PHE A 54 -1.39 -17.49 1.24
N ILE A 55 -2.61 -17.89 1.62
CA ILE A 55 -2.98 -19.30 1.82
C ILE A 55 -2.88 -20.10 0.52
N MET A 56 -3.30 -19.53 -0.62
CA MET A 56 -3.25 -20.22 -1.92
C MET A 56 -1.83 -20.23 -2.53
N MET A 57 -1.06 -19.16 -2.34
CA MET A 57 0.30 -19.04 -2.86
C MET A 57 1.23 -20.11 -2.27
N LEU A 58 1.09 -20.45 -0.99
CA LEU A 58 1.93 -21.46 -0.33
C LEU A 58 1.89 -22.85 -1.00
N PRO A 59 0.74 -23.53 -1.17
CA PRO A 59 0.69 -24.83 -1.84
C PRO A 59 1.08 -24.73 -3.32
N ILE A 60 0.73 -23.65 -4.01
CA ILE A 60 1.15 -23.42 -5.41
C ILE A 60 2.67 -23.32 -5.51
N SER A 61 3.32 -22.65 -4.56
CA SER A 61 4.78 -22.55 -4.50
C SER A 61 5.43 -23.89 -4.20
N ILE A 62 4.83 -24.72 -3.33
CA ILE A 62 5.33 -26.08 -3.08
C ILE A 62 5.22 -26.96 -4.34
N ILE A 63 4.07 -26.90 -5.03
CA ILE A 63 3.87 -27.61 -6.30
C ILE A 63 4.89 -27.16 -7.34
N GLY A 64 5.09 -25.84 -7.50
CA GLY A 64 6.10 -25.29 -8.40
C GLY A 64 7.51 -25.74 -8.06
N ALA A 65 7.87 -25.73 -6.77
CA ALA A 65 9.17 -26.19 -6.31
C ALA A 65 9.42 -27.66 -6.62
N ARG A 66 8.37 -28.50 -6.50
CA ARG A 66 8.45 -29.93 -6.85
C ARG A 66 8.56 -30.14 -8.35
N ILE A 67 7.72 -29.50 -9.15
CA ILE A 67 7.74 -29.60 -10.62
C ILE A 67 9.13 -29.22 -11.14
N TYR A 68 9.67 -28.09 -10.67
CA TYR A 68 10.99 -27.65 -11.06
C TYR A 68 12.07 -28.68 -10.70
N TYR A 69 12.07 -29.21 -9.47
CA TYR A 69 13.04 -30.24 -9.08
C TYR A 69 12.95 -31.49 -9.97
N VAL A 70 11.73 -31.99 -10.20
CA VAL A 70 11.48 -33.18 -11.01
C VAL A 70 11.95 -33.00 -12.45
N ILE A 71 11.78 -31.82 -13.04
CA ILE A 71 12.25 -31.53 -14.40
C ILE A 71 13.77 -31.64 -14.50
N PHE A 72 14.50 -31.06 -13.54
CA PHE A 72 15.97 -31.06 -13.57
C PHE A 72 16.58 -32.43 -13.20
N GLU A 73 15.93 -33.19 -12.32
CA GLU A 73 16.39 -34.53 -11.90
C GLU A 73 15.69 -35.67 -12.65
N TRP A 74 14.95 -35.37 -13.73
CA TRP A 74 14.11 -36.34 -14.43
C TRP A 74 14.90 -37.58 -14.87
N SER A 75 16.01 -37.35 -15.59
CA SER A 75 16.85 -38.42 -16.13
C SER A 75 17.59 -39.21 -15.04
N ASN A 76 17.93 -38.57 -13.93
CA ASN A 76 18.73 -39.17 -12.85
C ASN A 76 17.88 -39.96 -11.86
N GLN A 77 16.68 -39.50 -11.54
CA GLN A 77 15.91 -39.99 -10.38
C GLN A 77 14.50 -40.48 -10.72
N TYR A 78 13.83 -39.91 -11.74
CA TYR A 78 12.39 -40.14 -11.94
C TYR A 78 12.04 -40.95 -13.18
N ALA A 79 12.91 -41.01 -14.20
CA ALA A 79 12.64 -41.70 -15.46
C ALA A 79 12.35 -43.21 -15.26
N ALA A 80 13.01 -43.84 -14.29
CA ALA A 80 12.81 -45.25 -13.97
C ALA A 80 11.52 -45.53 -13.18
N ASN A 81 11.06 -44.58 -12.36
CA ASN A 81 9.81 -44.72 -11.62
C ASN A 81 9.10 -43.36 -11.42
N PRO A 82 8.29 -42.92 -12.41
CA PRO A 82 7.70 -41.59 -12.41
C PRO A 82 6.78 -41.28 -11.22
N ILE A 83 6.25 -42.28 -10.52
CA ILE A 83 5.34 -42.06 -9.38
C ILE A 83 6.03 -41.34 -8.22
N HIS A 84 7.36 -41.49 -8.07
CA HIS A 84 8.12 -40.80 -7.03
C HIS A 84 8.09 -39.28 -7.19
N ALA A 85 7.74 -38.76 -8.38
CA ALA A 85 7.54 -37.33 -8.58
C ALA A 85 6.47 -36.73 -7.62
N PHE A 86 5.54 -37.54 -7.09
CA PHE A 86 4.51 -37.08 -6.15
C PHE A 86 4.92 -37.18 -4.68
N TYR A 87 6.01 -37.88 -4.35
CA TYR A 87 6.43 -38.13 -2.97
C TYR A 87 7.22 -36.94 -2.40
N ILE A 88 6.51 -35.84 -2.11
CA ILE A 88 7.12 -34.61 -1.60
C ILE A 88 7.76 -34.76 -0.21
N TRP A 89 7.37 -35.79 0.54
CA TRP A 89 7.94 -36.13 1.85
C TRP A 89 9.33 -36.78 1.75
N GLU A 90 9.75 -37.23 0.56
CA GLU A 90 11.12 -37.69 0.29
C GLU A 90 12.11 -36.52 0.08
N GLY A 91 11.64 -35.28 0.18
CA GLY A 91 12.42 -34.08 -0.14
C GLY A 91 12.34 -33.73 -1.62
N GLY A 92 13.37 -33.08 -2.16
CA GLY A 92 13.43 -32.70 -3.58
C GLY A 92 12.48 -31.54 -3.93
N LEU A 93 12.69 -30.40 -3.27
CA LEU A 93 11.99 -29.14 -3.56
C LEU A 93 13.03 -28.09 -3.95
N ALA A 94 12.91 -27.54 -5.15
CA ALA A 94 13.79 -26.49 -5.64
C ALA A 94 13.17 -25.11 -5.43
N ILE A 95 13.81 -24.24 -4.64
CA ILE A 95 13.28 -22.91 -4.30
C ILE A 95 12.95 -22.04 -5.52
N HIS A 96 13.71 -22.16 -6.61
CA HIS A 96 13.47 -21.43 -7.86
C HIS A 96 12.09 -21.74 -8.46
N GLY A 97 11.67 -23.02 -8.43
CA GLY A 97 10.36 -23.43 -8.91
C GLY A 97 9.23 -22.84 -8.10
N GLY A 98 9.40 -22.79 -6.77
CA GLY A 98 8.41 -22.19 -5.88
C GLY A 98 8.28 -20.69 -6.07
N LEU A 99 9.41 -19.99 -6.22
CA LEU A 99 9.41 -18.56 -6.51
C LEU A 99 8.73 -18.25 -7.85
N ILE A 100 9.04 -18.99 -8.91
CA ILE A 100 8.44 -18.79 -10.24
C ILE A 100 6.92 -19.03 -10.16
N ALA A 101 6.48 -20.14 -9.58
CA ALA A 101 5.05 -20.46 -9.46
C ALA A 101 4.31 -19.43 -8.59
N GLY A 102 4.90 -19.01 -7.47
CA GLY A 102 4.34 -17.99 -6.59
C GLY A 102 4.18 -16.63 -7.26
N VAL A 103 5.21 -16.17 -8.01
CA VAL A 103 5.15 -14.91 -8.76
C VAL A 103 4.10 -14.98 -9.87
N LEU A 104 4.07 -16.06 -10.67
CA LEU A 104 3.07 -16.24 -11.73
C LEU A 104 1.65 -16.26 -11.17
N PHE A 105 1.44 -16.94 -10.03
CA PHE A 105 0.17 -16.93 -9.33
C PHE A 105 -0.21 -15.54 -8.86
N GLY A 106 0.72 -14.78 -8.27
CA GLY A 106 0.48 -13.39 -7.86
C GLY A 106 0.09 -12.49 -9.02
N VAL A 107 0.80 -12.58 -10.15
CA VAL A 107 0.46 -11.82 -11.38
C VAL A 107 -0.95 -12.14 -11.85
N TRP A 108 -1.33 -13.42 -11.90
CA TRP A 108 -2.68 -13.83 -12.27
C TRP A 108 -3.74 -13.37 -11.26
N TYR A 109 -3.48 -13.56 -9.96
CA TYR A 109 -4.41 -13.27 -8.87
C TYR A 109 -4.72 -11.78 -8.80
N PHE A 110 -3.70 -10.94 -8.69
CA PHE A 110 -3.91 -9.49 -8.60
C PHE A 110 -4.50 -8.92 -9.89
N LYS A 111 -4.17 -9.47 -11.06
CA LYS A 111 -4.84 -9.10 -12.32
C LYS A 111 -6.32 -9.42 -12.31
N LYS A 112 -6.71 -10.60 -11.83
CA LYS A 112 -8.11 -11.00 -11.72
C LYS A 112 -8.90 -10.08 -10.78
N HIS A 113 -8.24 -9.57 -9.74
CA HIS A 113 -8.82 -8.63 -8.77
C HIS A 113 -8.63 -7.15 -9.14
N CYS A 114 -8.11 -6.86 -10.35
CA CYS A 114 -7.81 -5.51 -10.82
C CYS A 114 -6.79 -4.73 -9.97
N ILE A 115 -5.96 -5.39 -9.15
CA ILE A 115 -4.98 -4.75 -8.26
C ILE A 115 -3.60 -4.65 -8.92
N ASN A 116 -2.98 -3.48 -8.87
CA ASN A 116 -1.66 -3.22 -9.43
C ASN A 116 -0.60 -4.05 -8.70
N GLY A 117 -0.01 -5.01 -9.43
CA GLY A 117 0.97 -5.93 -8.86
C GLY A 117 2.24 -5.26 -8.35
N LEU A 118 2.69 -4.15 -8.94
CA LEU A 118 3.90 -3.43 -8.47
C LEU A 118 3.64 -2.72 -7.14
N ARG A 119 2.45 -2.14 -6.95
CA ARG A 119 2.04 -1.55 -5.67
C ARG A 119 2.03 -2.59 -4.55
N VAL A 120 1.51 -3.78 -4.85
CA VAL A 120 1.55 -4.90 -3.89
C VAL A 120 2.98 -5.39 -3.64
N ALA A 121 3.80 -5.47 -4.69
CA ALA A 121 5.19 -5.91 -4.56
C ALA A 121 6.01 -4.97 -3.65
N ASP A 122 5.80 -3.66 -3.74
CA ASP A 122 6.44 -2.68 -2.84
C ASP A 122 6.07 -2.89 -1.36
N ALA A 123 4.83 -3.33 -1.08
CA ALA A 123 4.42 -3.64 0.29
C ALA A 123 4.98 -4.97 0.80
N ILE A 124 5.23 -5.95 -0.08
CA ILE A 124 5.61 -7.32 0.31
C ILE A 124 7.13 -7.51 0.34
N PHE A 125 7.84 -7.14 -0.73
CA PHE A 125 9.23 -7.55 -0.93
C PHE A 125 10.24 -6.99 0.09
N PRO A 126 10.14 -5.74 0.57
CA PRO A 126 10.97 -5.31 1.68
C PRO A 126 10.78 -6.20 2.92
N ASN A 127 9.54 -6.57 3.24
CA ASN A 127 9.23 -7.44 4.39
C ASN A 127 9.73 -8.89 4.19
N VAL A 128 9.83 -9.36 2.94
CA VAL A 128 10.46 -10.65 2.62
C VAL A 128 11.94 -10.68 3.01
N MET A 129 12.66 -9.55 2.97
CA MET A 129 14.06 -9.50 3.45
C MET A 129 14.17 -9.83 4.93
N LEU A 130 13.20 -9.38 5.73
CA LEU A 130 13.15 -9.70 7.15
C LEU A 130 12.91 -11.21 7.35
N ALA A 131 12.00 -11.79 6.58
CA ALA A 131 11.79 -13.24 6.58
C ALA A 131 13.04 -14.00 6.15
N GLN A 132 13.77 -13.53 5.14
CA GLN A 132 15.03 -14.12 4.69
C GLN A 132 16.11 -14.02 5.77
N ALA A 133 16.24 -12.87 6.45
CA ALA A 133 17.18 -12.70 7.54
C ALA A 133 16.91 -13.69 8.69
N ILE A 134 15.66 -13.80 9.11
CA ILE A 134 15.23 -14.77 10.13
C ILE A 134 15.48 -16.20 9.66
N GLY A 135 15.06 -16.52 8.43
CA GLY A 135 15.20 -17.86 7.83
C GLY A 135 16.64 -18.38 7.80
N ARG A 136 17.64 -17.50 7.68
CA ARG A 136 19.07 -17.90 7.71
C ARG A 136 19.50 -18.54 9.03
N TRP A 137 18.83 -18.21 10.14
CA TRP A 137 19.06 -18.89 11.41
C TRP A 137 18.60 -20.35 11.38
N GLY A 138 17.67 -20.71 10.49
CA GLY A 138 17.36 -22.12 10.21
C GLY A 138 18.60 -22.85 9.67
N ASN A 139 19.29 -22.27 8.68
CA ASN A 139 20.50 -22.89 8.11
C ASN A 139 21.59 -23.11 9.19
N PHE A 140 21.70 -22.16 10.13
CA PHE A 140 22.59 -22.28 11.29
C PHE A 140 22.23 -23.44 12.21
N MET A 141 20.95 -23.63 12.54
CA MET A 141 20.53 -24.77 13.36
C MET A 141 20.74 -26.12 12.64
N ASN A 142 20.57 -26.15 11.31
CA ASN A 142 20.73 -27.34 10.49
C ASN A 142 22.17 -27.66 10.07
N HIS A 143 23.13 -26.79 10.38
CA HIS A 143 24.52 -26.90 9.89
C HIS A 143 24.60 -27.05 8.37
N GLU A 144 23.89 -26.19 7.64
CA GLU A 144 23.94 -26.14 6.18
C GLU A 144 24.29 -24.73 5.68
N ALA A 145 24.64 -24.61 4.39
CA ALA A 145 24.91 -23.33 3.75
C ALA A 145 26.07 -22.50 4.34
N TYR A 146 26.99 -23.13 5.08
CA TYR A 146 28.16 -22.48 5.70
C TYR A 146 29.32 -22.26 4.71
N GLY A 147 30.25 -21.37 5.09
CA GLY A 147 31.39 -21.02 4.24
C GLY A 147 32.65 -21.86 4.44
N GLY A 148 33.78 -21.37 3.94
CA GLY A 148 35.08 -22.02 4.03
C GLY A 148 35.59 -22.21 5.46
N ILE A 149 36.70 -22.96 5.60
CA ILE A 149 37.38 -23.16 6.89
C ILE A 149 38.05 -21.86 7.33
N VAL A 150 37.90 -21.51 8.61
CA VAL A 150 38.53 -20.35 9.25
C VAL A 150 39.30 -20.78 10.51
N ALA A 151 40.23 -19.94 10.95
CA ALA A 151 40.95 -20.15 12.21
C ALA A 151 40.03 -19.94 13.41
N ASP A 152 40.35 -20.56 14.56
CA ASP A 152 39.62 -20.38 15.82
C ASP A 152 39.51 -18.90 16.24
N SER A 153 40.58 -18.13 16.01
CA SER A 153 40.65 -16.71 16.31
C SER A 153 39.64 -15.85 15.55
N PHE A 154 39.06 -16.38 14.46
CA PHE A 154 37.96 -15.70 13.75
C PHE A 154 36.77 -15.43 14.68
N TYR A 155 36.57 -16.30 15.68
CA TYR A 155 35.44 -16.28 16.59
C TYR A 155 35.73 -15.62 17.95
N ASP A 156 36.90 -15.01 18.15
CA ASP A 156 37.32 -14.45 19.46
C ASP A 156 36.33 -13.42 20.04
N HIS A 157 35.61 -12.71 19.16
CA HIS A 157 34.64 -11.68 19.56
C HIS A 157 33.18 -12.11 19.34
N PHE A 158 32.94 -13.38 18.99
CA PHE A 158 31.60 -13.90 18.76
C PHE A 158 31.04 -14.52 20.04
N PRO A 159 29.70 -14.51 20.22
CA PRO A 159 29.07 -15.26 21.29
C PRO A 159 29.42 -16.76 21.21
N ALA A 160 29.65 -17.39 22.37
CA ALA A 160 30.00 -18.81 22.46
C ALA A 160 29.01 -19.70 21.69
N PHE A 161 27.71 -19.42 21.80
CA PHE A 161 26.66 -20.12 21.04
C PHE A 161 26.89 -20.16 19.53
N ILE A 162 27.40 -19.07 18.92
CA ILE A 162 27.71 -19.06 17.49
C ILE A 162 29.03 -19.80 17.25
N LYS A 163 30.07 -19.54 18.05
CA LYS A 163 31.38 -20.18 17.91
C LYS A 163 31.28 -21.70 17.99
N ASP A 164 30.67 -22.21 19.05
CA ASP A 164 30.56 -23.64 19.35
C ASP A 164 29.74 -24.36 18.27
N ASN A 165 28.68 -23.72 17.78
CA ASN A 165 27.78 -24.31 16.79
C ASN A 165 28.29 -24.18 15.34
N MET A 166 29.33 -23.35 15.11
CA MET A 166 30.02 -23.23 13.82
C MET A 166 31.29 -24.09 13.74
N TYR A 167 31.57 -24.89 14.78
CA TYR A 167 32.56 -25.96 14.72
C TYR A 167 31.92 -27.22 14.10
N ILE A 168 32.11 -27.38 12.79
CA ILE A 168 31.42 -28.38 11.98
C ILE A 168 32.47 -29.24 11.28
N ASP A 169 32.34 -30.57 11.41
CA ASP A 169 33.25 -31.56 10.84
C ASP A 169 34.73 -31.33 11.23
N GLY A 170 34.98 -30.97 12.49
CA GLY A 170 36.34 -30.80 13.04
C GLY A 170 37.00 -29.45 12.73
N HIS A 171 36.29 -28.54 12.06
CA HIS A 171 36.82 -27.22 11.68
C HIS A 171 35.82 -26.11 11.99
N TYR A 172 36.34 -24.93 12.36
CA TYR A 172 35.53 -23.71 12.39
C TYR A 172 35.20 -23.30 10.96
N ARG A 173 33.91 -23.14 10.66
CA ARG A 173 33.41 -22.71 9.35
C ARG A 173 33.04 -21.25 9.37
N GLN A 174 33.14 -20.56 8.24
CA GLN A 174 32.72 -19.16 8.13
C GLN A 174 31.18 -19.04 8.26
N PRO A 175 30.65 -18.11 9.08
CA PRO A 175 29.21 -18.02 9.39
C PRO A 175 28.44 -17.22 8.34
N THR A 176 28.37 -17.74 7.12
CA THR A 176 27.66 -17.14 5.97
C THR A 176 26.18 -16.85 6.27
N PHE A 177 25.53 -17.66 7.12
CA PHE A 177 24.16 -17.40 7.59
C PHE A 177 24.04 -16.02 8.23
N LEU A 178 25.03 -15.63 9.05
CA LEU A 178 25.03 -14.37 9.80
C LEU A 178 25.29 -13.20 8.85
N PHE A 179 26.20 -13.37 7.88
CA PHE A 179 26.46 -12.34 6.88
C PHE A 179 25.23 -12.07 6.01
N GLU A 180 24.55 -13.12 5.53
CA GLU A 180 23.32 -12.95 4.75
C GLU A 180 22.20 -12.39 5.63
N SER A 181 22.08 -12.83 6.89
CA SER A 181 21.11 -12.28 7.86
C SER A 181 21.31 -10.78 8.08
N ILE A 182 22.54 -10.35 8.38
CA ILE A 182 22.86 -8.94 8.61
C ILE A 182 22.69 -8.12 7.33
N GLY A 183 23.16 -8.63 6.19
CA GLY A 183 22.99 -7.98 4.90
C GLY A 183 21.52 -7.74 4.55
N ASN A 184 20.65 -8.72 4.80
CA ASN A 184 19.21 -8.60 4.58
C ASN A 184 18.55 -7.64 5.58
N LEU A 185 18.97 -7.62 6.85
CA LEU A 185 18.47 -6.63 7.82
C LEU A 185 18.87 -5.20 7.45
N ILE A 186 20.13 -4.97 7.07
CA ILE A 186 20.59 -3.65 6.60
C ILE A 186 19.77 -3.22 5.39
N GLY A 187 19.59 -4.10 4.41
CA GLY A 187 18.77 -3.81 3.23
C GLY A 187 17.32 -3.50 3.58
N PHE A 188 16.71 -4.26 4.49
CA PHE A 188 15.38 -3.98 5.01
C PHE A 188 15.30 -2.57 5.62
N PHE A 189 16.27 -2.18 6.44
CA PHE A 189 16.28 -0.84 7.05
C PHE A 189 16.48 0.27 6.01
N LEU A 190 17.44 0.09 5.10
CA LEU A 190 17.72 1.05 4.05
C LEU A 190 16.52 1.24 3.12
N ILE A 191 15.87 0.15 2.70
CA ILE A 191 14.73 0.24 1.78
C ILE A 191 13.50 0.78 2.49
N SER A 192 13.12 0.18 3.62
CA SER A 192 11.85 0.46 4.32
C SER A 192 11.83 1.79 5.08
N PHE A 193 12.99 2.42 5.35
CA PHE A 193 13.03 3.68 6.11
C PHE A 193 13.81 4.80 5.41
N VAL A 194 14.89 4.49 4.70
CA VAL A 194 15.73 5.52 4.05
C VAL A 194 15.27 5.78 2.63
N TYR A 195 15.31 4.76 1.77
CA TYR A 195 14.93 4.86 0.36
C TYR A 195 13.45 5.22 0.21
N LYS A 196 12.58 4.65 1.03
CA LYS A 196 11.18 5.05 1.11
C LYS A 196 10.96 6.53 1.43
N LYS A 197 11.82 7.12 2.27
CA LYS A 197 11.68 8.52 2.71
C LYS A 197 12.34 9.51 1.74
N TYR A 198 13.52 9.18 1.22
CA TYR A 198 14.36 10.09 0.46
C TYR A 198 14.59 9.69 -1.00
N GLY A 199 14.20 8.47 -1.37
CA GLY A 199 14.26 7.97 -2.73
C GLY A 199 13.07 8.45 -3.55
N ARG A 200 13.06 7.99 -4.81
CA ARG A 200 11.92 8.14 -5.71
C ARG A 200 10.78 7.23 -5.25
N LYS A 201 9.54 7.67 -5.37
CA LYS A 201 8.38 6.91 -4.84
C LYS A 201 7.53 6.34 -5.98
N LYS A 202 8.16 5.86 -7.06
CA LYS A 202 7.41 5.20 -8.13
C LYS A 202 7.05 3.79 -7.71
N ARG A 203 5.92 3.30 -8.23
CA ARG A 203 5.48 1.93 -8.04
C ARG A 203 6.54 0.96 -8.54
N GLY A 204 6.84 -0.03 -7.73
CA GLY A 204 7.87 -1.02 -7.95
C GLY A 204 9.25 -0.61 -7.44
N ASP A 205 9.51 0.67 -7.11
CA ASP A 205 10.86 1.10 -6.75
C ASP A 205 11.39 0.36 -5.50
N MET A 206 10.53 0.03 -4.52
CA MET A 206 10.94 -0.76 -3.36
C MET A 206 11.20 -2.22 -3.72
N ALA A 207 10.35 -2.80 -4.56
CA ALA A 207 10.51 -4.15 -5.10
C ALA A 207 11.81 -4.28 -5.93
N TRP A 208 12.15 -3.27 -6.73
CA TRP A 208 13.37 -3.21 -7.52
C TRP A 208 14.61 -2.98 -6.68
N ALA A 209 14.50 -2.12 -5.65
CA ALA A 209 15.56 -1.92 -4.66
C ALA A 209 15.83 -3.22 -3.89
N TYR A 210 14.78 -3.95 -3.50
CA TYR A 210 14.90 -5.28 -2.89
C TYR A 210 15.67 -6.24 -3.80
N LEU A 211 15.25 -6.38 -5.06
CA LEU A 211 15.86 -7.32 -5.99
C LEU A 211 17.34 -7.00 -6.23
N THR A 212 17.67 -5.71 -6.33
CA THR A 212 19.04 -5.22 -6.47
C THR A 212 19.87 -5.55 -5.22
N TRP A 213 19.37 -5.18 -4.05
CA TRP A 213 20.07 -5.38 -2.79
C TRP A 213 20.28 -6.85 -2.46
N TYR A 214 19.21 -7.65 -2.53
CA TYR A 214 19.28 -9.08 -2.25
C TYR A 214 20.20 -9.78 -3.25
N GLY A 215 20.12 -9.41 -4.54
CA GLY A 215 21.04 -9.90 -5.56
C GLY A 215 22.50 -9.65 -5.19
N MET A 216 22.85 -8.43 -4.73
CA MET A 216 24.20 -8.09 -4.27
C MET A 216 24.63 -8.93 -3.07
N VAL A 217 23.85 -8.94 -2.00
CA VAL A 217 24.16 -9.74 -0.79
C VAL A 217 24.37 -11.20 -1.16
N ARG A 218 23.46 -11.75 -1.96
CA ARG A 218 23.47 -13.14 -2.38
C ARG A 218 24.69 -13.47 -3.25
N PHE A 219 25.11 -12.56 -4.13
CA PHE A 219 26.29 -12.75 -4.98
C PHE A 219 27.58 -12.94 -4.15
N PHE A 220 27.78 -12.08 -3.15
CA PHE A 220 28.96 -12.16 -2.28
C PHE A 220 28.91 -13.36 -1.34
N VAL A 221 27.77 -13.60 -0.70
CA VAL A 221 27.62 -14.73 0.23
C VAL A 221 27.77 -16.07 -0.48
N GLU A 222 27.17 -16.20 -1.67
CA GLU A 222 27.30 -17.44 -2.44
C GLU A 222 28.75 -17.71 -2.84
N GLY A 223 29.58 -16.69 -3.05
CA GLY A 223 31.02 -16.85 -3.30
C GLY A 223 31.80 -17.44 -2.13
N MET A 224 31.31 -17.29 -0.90
CA MET A 224 31.92 -17.82 0.32
C MET A 224 31.47 -19.26 0.65
N ARG A 225 30.33 -19.70 0.09
CA ARG A 225 29.75 -21.01 0.37
C ARG A 225 30.54 -22.17 -0.22
N THR A 226 30.39 -23.33 0.43
CA THR A 226 31.06 -24.59 0.06
C THR A 226 30.12 -25.59 -0.62
N ASP A 227 28.80 -25.40 -0.49
CA ASP A 227 27.72 -26.32 -0.88
C ASP A 227 26.84 -25.74 -2.00
N SER A 228 27.46 -25.02 -2.94
CA SER A 228 26.77 -24.35 -4.05
C SER A 228 26.23 -25.30 -5.12
N LEU A 229 25.05 -24.98 -5.66
CA LEU A 229 24.55 -25.61 -6.88
C LEU A 229 25.35 -25.09 -8.08
N MET A 230 26.05 -26.01 -8.76
CA MET A 230 26.93 -25.72 -9.88
C MET A 230 26.27 -26.07 -11.22
N LEU A 231 26.42 -25.20 -12.22
CA LEU A 231 26.21 -25.53 -13.63
C LEU A 231 27.53 -25.33 -14.36
N GLY A 232 28.24 -26.44 -14.58
CA GLY A 232 29.63 -26.39 -15.02
C GLY A 232 30.50 -25.62 -14.01
N PRO A 233 31.27 -24.60 -14.43
CA PRO A 233 32.12 -23.81 -13.53
C PRO A 233 31.35 -22.72 -12.77
N LEU A 234 30.07 -22.48 -13.08
CA LEU A 234 29.31 -21.36 -12.56
C LEU A 234 28.43 -21.76 -11.38
N ARG A 235 28.45 -20.96 -10.32
CA ARG A 235 27.48 -21.05 -9.22
C ARG A 235 26.16 -20.43 -9.69
N ILE A 236 25.11 -21.24 -9.80
CA ILE A 236 23.81 -20.78 -10.34
C ILE A 236 23.26 -19.59 -9.56
N ALA A 237 23.39 -19.61 -8.23
CA ALA A 237 22.91 -18.50 -7.40
C ALA A 237 23.65 -17.18 -7.67
N GLN A 238 24.93 -17.19 -8.08
CA GLN A 238 25.62 -15.95 -8.50
C GLN A 238 25.11 -15.43 -9.85
N VAL A 239 24.80 -16.32 -10.79
CA VAL A 239 24.22 -15.95 -12.08
C VAL A 239 22.83 -15.33 -11.88
N VAL A 240 21.98 -15.98 -11.09
CA VAL A 240 20.64 -15.48 -10.75
C VAL A 240 20.72 -14.14 -10.02
N SER A 241 21.69 -13.97 -9.11
CA SER A 241 21.98 -12.69 -8.46
C SER A 241 22.30 -11.57 -9.45
N ILE A 242 23.20 -11.81 -10.41
CA ILE A 242 23.56 -10.81 -11.42
C ILE A 242 22.33 -10.43 -12.25
N VAL A 243 21.55 -11.41 -12.70
CA VAL A 243 20.30 -11.16 -13.43
C VAL A 243 19.33 -10.34 -12.59
N GLY A 244 19.15 -10.68 -11.31
CA GLY A 244 18.33 -9.93 -10.37
C GLY A 244 18.78 -8.48 -10.21
N ILE A 245 20.09 -8.24 -10.04
CA ILE A 245 20.68 -6.90 -9.95
C ILE A 245 20.36 -6.08 -11.20
N VAL A 246 20.60 -6.64 -12.38
CA VAL A 246 20.32 -5.95 -13.66
C VAL A 246 18.83 -5.64 -13.78
N ILE A 247 17.96 -6.59 -13.44
CA ILE A 247 16.51 -6.38 -13.50
C ILE A 247 16.07 -5.27 -12.53
N GLY A 248 16.57 -5.28 -11.30
CA GLY A 248 16.26 -4.26 -10.31
C GLY A 248 16.76 -2.87 -10.74
N LEU A 249 17.99 -2.76 -11.23
CA LEU A 249 18.54 -1.48 -11.72
C LEU A 249 17.75 -0.93 -12.91
N CYS A 250 17.41 -1.76 -13.89
CA CYS A 250 16.55 -1.35 -15.00
C CYS A 250 15.17 -0.87 -14.52
N GLY A 251 14.63 -1.48 -13.46
CA GLY A 251 13.37 -1.06 -12.84
C GLY A 251 13.46 0.32 -12.21
N ILE A 252 14.48 0.55 -11.36
CA ILE A 252 14.72 1.85 -10.71
C ILE A 252 14.93 2.96 -11.75
N LEU A 253 15.64 2.65 -12.84
CA LEU A 253 15.87 3.59 -13.95
C LEU A 253 14.61 3.85 -14.81
N GLY A 254 13.49 3.15 -14.55
CA GLY A 254 12.23 3.28 -15.29
C GLY A 254 12.30 2.69 -16.71
N VAL A 255 13.24 1.78 -16.98
CA VAL A 255 13.37 1.12 -18.29
C VAL A 255 12.15 0.23 -18.54
N TRP A 256 11.68 -0.49 -17.51
CA TRP A 256 10.51 -1.36 -17.63
C TRP A 256 9.22 -0.60 -17.93
N ASP A 257 9.02 0.56 -17.29
CA ASP A 257 7.86 1.42 -17.58
C ASP A 257 7.83 1.85 -19.04
N LYS A 258 8.99 2.10 -19.65
CA LYS A 258 9.11 2.50 -21.06
C LYS A 258 8.87 1.31 -22.00
N LEU A 259 9.58 0.21 -21.77
CA LEU A 259 9.56 -0.96 -22.66
C LEU A 259 8.24 -1.74 -22.59
N PHE A 260 7.62 -1.79 -21.41
CA PHE A 260 6.50 -2.68 -21.13
C PHE A 260 5.21 -1.96 -20.76
N HIS A 261 5.05 -0.67 -21.11
CA HIS A 261 3.84 0.12 -20.83
C HIS A 261 2.50 -0.54 -21.25
N ASN A 262 2.53 -1.50 -22.20
CA ASN A 262 1.35 -2.25 -22.64
C ASN A 262 1.08 -3.52 -21.82
N LEU A 263 2.04 -4.02 -21.04
CA LEU A 263 1.86 -5.16 -20.16
C LEU A 263 1.10 -4.73 -18.91
N TRP A 264 0.14 -5.53 -18.47
CA TRP A 264 -0.73 -5.22 -17.33
C TRP A 264 0.02 -4.76 -16.06
N LEU A 265 1.16 -5.38 -15.74
CA LEU A 265 2.00 -5.01 -14.59
C LEU A 265 2.48 -3.55 -14.63
N PHE A 266 2.72 -3.02 -15.81
CA PHE A 266 3.26 -1.67 -16.06
C PHE A 266 2.22 -0.76 -16.72
N LYS A 267 1.04 -1.29 -17.08
CA LYS A 267 -0.02 -0.55 -17.73
C LYS A 267 -0.61 0.43 -16.72
N LYS A 268 -0.57 1.70 -17.07
CA LYS A 268 -1.15 2.78 -16.28
C LYS A 268 -2.63 2.89 -16.58
N ALA A 269 -3.47 2.78 -15.56
CA ALA A 269 -4.88 3.11 -15.68
C ALA A 269 -5.05 4.62 -15.52
N LYS A 270 -6.07 5.20 -16.16
CA LYS A 270 -6.46 6.56 -15.81
C LYS A 270 -7.02 6.55 -14.40
N PRO A 271 -6.62 7.49 -13.54
CA PRO A 271 -7.13 7.55 -12.19
C PRO A 271 -8.62 7.83 -12.17
N VAL A 272 -9.27 7.32 -11.12
CA VAL A 272 -10.58 7.80 -10.70
C VAL A 272 -10.39 9.16 -10.05
N VAL A 273 -11.19 10.15 -10.42
CA VAL A 273 -11.16 11.48 -9.78
C VAL A 273 -12.38 11.63 -8.90
N VAL A 274 -12.14 11.71 -7.59
CA VAL A 274 -13.19 11.88 -6.58
C VAL A 274 -13.15 13.32 -6.08
N PHE A 275 -14.29 13.98 -6.08
CA PHE A 275 -14.44 15.36 -5.62
C PHE A 275 -15.22 15.40 -4.32
N ASP A 276 -14.81 16.26 -3.39
CA ASP A 276 -15.78 16.83 -2.45
C ASP A 276 -16.74 17.77 -3.19
N LEU A 277 -17.87 18.12 -2.57
CA LEU A 277 -18.85 19.02 -3.15
C LEU A 277 -18.60 20.48 -2.74
N ASP A 278 -18.63 20.76 -1.45
CA ASP A 278 -18.78 22.12 -0.92
C ASP A 278 -17.43 22.82 -0.87
N GLY A 279 -17.35 24.03 -1.40
CA GLY A 279 -16.08 24.75 -1.54
C GLY A 279 -15.14 24.13 -2.59
N THR A 280 -15.54 23.03 -3.24
CA THR A 280 -14.77 22.33 -4.27
C THR A 280 -15.45 22.39 -5.64
N LEU A 281 -16.67 21.86 -5.76
CA LEU A 281 -17.47 21.90 -6.99
C LEU A 281 -18.45 23.08 -6.99
N VAL A 282 -19.01 23.39 -5.83
CA VAL A 282 -19.98 24.46 -5.63
C VAL A 282 -19.53 25.37 -4.49
N ASP A 283 -19.66 26.68 -4.70
CA ASP A 283 -19.42 27.67 -3.66
C ASP A 283 -20.66 27.81 -2.79
N THR A 284 -20.55 27.36 -1.54
CA THR A 284 -21.63 27.41 -0.56
C THR A 284 -21.42 28.48 0.50
N LYS A 285 -20.35 29.28 0.41
CA LYS A 285 -19.96 30.26 1.43
C LYS A 285 -21.05 31.31 1.64
N ASP A 286 -21.54 31.90 0.55
CA ASP A 286 -22.56 32.95 0.59
C ASP A 286 -23.87 32.43 1.22
N LEU A 287 -24.28 31.20 0.87
CA LEU A 287 -25.49 30.58 1.43
C LEU A 287 -25.35 30.34 2.94
N ILE A 288 -24.20 29.84 3.39
CA ILE A 288 -23.91 29.61 4.81
C ILE A 288 -23.99 30.95 5.56
N TYR A 289 -23.36 31.99 5.03
CA TYR A 289 -23.35 33.31 5.66
C TYR A 289 -24.75 33.91 5.74
N ALA A 290 -25.53 33.81 4.66
CA ALA A 290 -26.92 34.27 4.64
C ALA A 290 -27.77 33.51 5.67
N SER A 291 -27.60 32.19 5.76
CA SER A 291 -28.34 31.33 6.68
C SER A 291 -28.02 31.64 8.15
N PHE A 292 -26.74 31.89 8.48
CA PHE A 292 -26.34 32.31 9.83
C PHE A 292 -26.88 33.70 10.17
N ARG A 293 -26.74 34.69 9.28
CA ARG A 293 -27.29 36.04 9.50
C ARG A 293 -28.79 35.98 9.75
N HIS A 294 -29.53 35.28 8.89
CA HIS A 294 -30.98 35.12 9.04
C HIS A 294 -31.39 34.43 10.35
N THR A 295 -30.62 33.41 10.76
CA THR A 295 -30.86 32.71 12.03
C THR A 295 -30.61 33.63 13.23
N PHE A 296 -29.53 34.42 13.21
CA PHE A 296 -29.21 35.35 14.29
C PHE A 296 -30.19 36.51 14.38
N GLU A 297 -30.69 37.02 13.26
CA GLU A 297 -31.75 38.05 13.25
C GLU A 297 -33.00 37.60 14.03
N LYS A 298 -33.38 36.32 13.91
CA LYS A 298 -34.54 35.77 14.62
C LYS A 298 -34.28 35.47 16.09
N PHE A 299 -33.18 34.78 16.39
CA PHE A 299 -32.95 34.22 17.73
C PHE A 299 -32.07 35.10 18.64
N LYS A 300 -31.34 36.07 18.06
CA LYS A 300 -30.50 37.02 18.80
C LYS A 300 -30.62 38.43 18.18
N PRO A 301 -31.83 39.02 18.15
CA PRO A 301 -32.06 40.29 17.48
C PRO A 301 -31.15 41.40 18.04
N GLY A 302 -30.54 42.18 17.16
CA GLY A 302 -29.57 43.23 17.50
C GLY A 302 -28.11 42.77 17.58
N TYR A 303 -27.83 41.47 17.50
CA TYR A 303 -26.47 40.94 17.38
C TYR A 303 -26.07 40.86 15.90
N THR A 304 -25.07 41.63 15.49
CA THR A 304 -24.54 41.60 14.12
C THR A 304 -23.27 40.76 14.08
N LEU A 305 -23.29 39.69 13.30
CA LEU A 305 -22.12 38.85 13.10
C LEU A 305 -21.05 39.60 12.30
N SER A 306 -19.83 39.64 12.85
CA SER A 306 -18.65 40.11 12.13
C SER A 306 -18.22 39.11 11.05
N GLU A 307 -17.39 39.56 10.09
CA GLU A 307 -16.82 38.67 9.07
C GLU A 307 -15.93 37.58 9.68
N GLU A 308 -15.22 37.88 10.77
CA GLU A 308 -14.38 36.92 11.49
C GLU A 308 -15.23 35.81 12.14
N GLU A 309 -16.39 36.17 12.71
CA GLU A 309 -17.33 35.20 13.26
C GLU A 309 -17.96 34.33 12.16
N LEU A 310 -18.37 34.93 11.05
CA LEU A 310 -18.91 34.21 9.90
C LEU A 310 -17.89 33.21 9.34
N GLN A 311 -16.64 33.62 9.19
CA GLN A 311 -15.55 32.72 8.80
C GLN A 311 -15.38 31.58 9.79
N SER A 312 -15.53 31.84 11.10
CA SER A 312 -15.43 30.80 12.13
C SER A 312 -16.56 29.75 12.10
N PHE A 313 -17.61 29.96 11.30
CA PHE A 313 -18.66 28.97 11.07
C PHE A 313 -18.35 27.99 9.93
N LEU A 314 -17.37 28.31 9.09
CA LEU A 314 -16.93 27.41 8.02
C LEU A 314 -16.09 26.28 8.61
N GLY A 315 -16.64 25.07 8.64
CA GLY A 315 -15.95 23.84 9.06
C GLY A 315 -16.55 23.13 10.29
N PRO A 316 -16.75 23.79 11.45
CA PRO A 316 -17.34 23.17 12.63
C PRO A 316 -18.79 22.69 12.39
N THR A 317 -19.29 21.80 13.25
CA THR A 317 -20.70 21.39 13.15
C THR A 317 -21.63 22.57 13.48
N LEU A 318 -22.86 22.55 12.94
CA LEU A 318 -23.87 23.56 13.29
C LEU A 318 -24.12 23.59 14.80
N LYS A 319 -24.10 22.43 15.46
CA LYS A 319 -24.28 22.30 16.90
C LYS A 319 -23.16 23.02 17.67
N ASP A 320 -21.91 22.75 17.33
CA ASP A 320 -20.76 23.43 17.97
C ASP A 320 -20.78 24.93 17.69
N SER A 321 -21.22 25.33 16.50
CA SER A 321 -21.31 26.74 16.12
C SER A 321 -22.38 27.48 16.91
N PHE A 322 -23.58 26.93 17.06
CA PHE A 322 -24.66 27.57 17.82
C PHE A 322 -24.47 27.52 19.34
N LEU A 323 -23.85 26.46 19.87
CA LEU A 323 -23.53 26.36 21.31
C LEU A 323 -22.59 27.48 21.81
N ARG A 324 -21.86 28.15 20.92
CA ARG A 324 -21.05 29.33 21.26
C ARG A 324 -21.88 30.56 21.63
N TYR A 325 -23.15 30.61 21.23
CA TYR A 325 -23.99 31.81 21.30
C TYR A 325 -25.35 31.61 21.97
N PHE A 326 -25.80 30.36 22.07
CA PHE A 326 -27.15 29.95 22.51
C PHE A 326 -27.08 28.80 23.51
N ASP A 327 -28.11 28.70 24.36
CA ASP A 327 -28.24 27.63 25.34
C ASP A 327 -28.51 26.28 24.68
N ALA A 328 -27.91 25.21 25.22
CA ALA A 328 -27.96 23.86 24.65
C ALA A 328 -29.39 23.31 24.44
N SER A 329 -30.35 23.76 25.25
CA SER A 329 -31.77 23.36 25.13
C SER A 329 -32.48 23.91 23.90
N GLN A 330 -31.95 24.98 23.27
CA GLN A 330 -32.57 25.65 22.13
C GLN A 330 -31.92 25.28 20.80
N VAL A 331 -30.69 24.76 20.83
CA VAL A 331 -29.83 24.56 19.65
C VAL A 331 -30.49 23.68 18.59
N ASP A 332 -31.15 22.59 18.95
CA ASP A 332 -31.76 21.69 17.96
C ASP A 332 -32.88 22.38 17.15
N GLY A 333 -33.67 23.25 17.80
CA GLY A 333 -34.69 24.06 17.13
C GLY A 333 -34.10 25.16 16.24
N ILE A 334 -32.99 25.77 16.67
CA ILE A 334 -32.26 26.78 15.87
C ILE A 334 -31.64 26.12 14.63
N ILE A 335 -31.07 24.92 14.76
CA ILE A 335 -30.54 24.14 13.63
C ILE A 335 -31.64 23.81 12.62
N ALA A 336 -32.83 23.43 13.10
CA ALA A 336 -33.97 23.17 12.22
C ALA A 336 -34.34 24.43 11.41
N TYR A 337 -34.42 25.59 12.06
CA TYR A 337 -34.70 26.87 11.39
C TYR A 337 -33.62 27.27 10.38
N TYR A 338 -32.34 27.11 10.75
CA TYR A 338 -31.21 27.33 9.84
C TYR A 338 -31.36 26.46 8.59
N ARG A 339 -31.64 25.16 8.76
CA ARG A 339 -31.76 24.20 7.65
C ARG A 339 -32.94 24.52 6.75
N GLU A 340 -34.06 24.96 7.31
CA GLU A 340 -35.24 25.37 6.54
C GLU A 340 -34.91 26.54 5.61
N PHE A 341 -34.27 27.60 6.13
CA PHE A 341 -33.81 28.71 5.29
C PHE A 341 -32.77 28.25 4.27
N ASN A 342 -31.78 27.46 4.70
CA ASN A 342 -30.71 26.98 3.84
C ASN A 342 -31.24 26.16 2.65
N HIS A 343 -32.25 25.33 2.88
CA HIS A 343 -32.91 24.53 1.86
C HIS A 343 -33.81 25.37 0.96
N GLN A 344 -34.55 26.35 1.51
CA GLN A 344 -35.45 27.20 0.73
C GLN A 344 -34.69 28.10 -0.25
N TYR A 345 -33.57 28.67 0.18
CA TYR A 345 -32.77 29.62 -0.61
C TYR A 345 -31.54 28.97 -1.23
N HIS A 346 -31.48 27.64 -1.30
CA HIS A 346 -30.32 26.91 -1.81
C HIS A 346 -29.96 27.36 -3.23
N ASP A 347 -30.93 27.32 -4.14
CA ASP A 347 -30.72 27.64 -5.56
C ASP A 347 -30.33 29.10 -5.82
N ASP A 348 -30.71 30.02 -4.93
CA ASP A 348 -30.45 31.45 -5.09
C ASP A 348 -28.98 31.83 -4.81
N TYR A 349 -28.30 31.05 -3.98
CA TYR A 349 -26.94 31.37 -3.50
C TYR A 349 -25.88 30.41 -4.00
N ILE A 350 -26.24 29.18 -4.39
CA ILE A 350 -25.29 28.18 -4.84
C ILE A 350 -24.77 28.55 -6.22
N LYS A 351 -23.45 28.70 -6.31
CA LYS A 351 -22.75 28.99 -7.57
C LYS A 351 -21.77 27.87 -7.85
N GLU A 352 -21.61 27.55 -9.14
CA GLU A 352 -20.51 26.71 -9.58
C GLU A 352 -19.17 27.39 -9.23
N VAL A 353 -18.22 26.62 -8.70
CA VAL A 353 -16.84 27.11 -8.58
C VAL A 353 -16.28 27.37 -9.98
N PRO A 354 -15.54 28.46 -10.23
CA PRO A 354 -15.03 28.78 -11.56
C PRO A 354 -14.28 27.62 -12.22
N HIS A 355 -14.56 27.40 -13.50
CA HIS A 355 -13.94 26.37 -14.37
C HIS A 355 -14.24 24.90 -14.03
N VAL A 356 -15.09 24.59 -13.05
CA VAL A 356 -15.44 23.19 -12.73
C VAL A 356 -16.02 22.46 -13.92
N LYS A 357 -17.01 23.04 -14.61
CA LYS A 357 -17.66 22.42 -15.77
C LYS A 357 -16.68 22.16 -16.90
N GLN A 358 -15.80 23.11 -17.20
CA GLN A 358 -14.74 22.95 -18.21
C GLN A 358 -13.82 21.77 -17.89
N VAL A 359 -13.48 21.57 -16.63
CA VAL A 359 -12.63 20.46 -16.18
C VAL A 359 -13.39 19.14 -16.22
N LEU A 360 -14.65 19.11 -15.80
CA LEU A 360 -15.50 17.92 -15.89
C LEU A 360 -15.78 17.50 -17.33
N ASP A 361 -15.99 18.46 -18.24
CA ASP A 361 -16.08 18.22 -19.68
C ASP A 361 -14.82 17.53 -20.19
N TYR A 362 -13.64 18.08 -19.88
CA TYR A 362 -12.35 17.48 -20.25
C TYR A 362 -12.22 16.05 -19.68
N LEU A 363 -12.52 15.84 -18.40
CA LEU A 363 -12.41 14.52 -17.76
C LEU A 363 -13.33 13.50 -18.43
N LYS A 364 -14.57 13.88 -18.73
CA LYS A 364 -15.55 13.02 -19.40
C LYS A 364 -15.15 12.71 -20.84
N GLU A 365 -14.76 13.70 -21.62
CA GLU A 365 -14.28 13.53 -23.01
C GLU A 365 -13.06 12.63 -23.09
N GLN A 366 -12.16 12.73 -22.11
CA GLN A 366 -11.01 11.87 -22.01
C GLN A 366 -11.32 10.50 -21.35
N GLY A 367 -12.54 10.22 -20.89
CA GLY A 367 -12.92 8.93 -20.32
C GLY A 367 -12.30 8.63 -18.95
N TYR A 368 -12.14 9.67 -18.12
CA TYR A 368 -11.91 9.51 -16.69
C TYR A 368 -13.23 9.20 -15.99
N ASP A 369 -13.19 8.28 -15.03
CA ASP A 369 -14.32 8.05 -14.14
C ASP A 369 -14.28 9.10 -13.02
N VAL A 370 -15.40 9.79 -12.83
CA VAL A 370 -15.54 10.85 -11.84
C VAL A 370 -16.65 10.53 -10.83
N ALA A 371 -16.40 10.84 -9.57
CA ALA A 371 -17.33 10.62 -8.48
C ALA A 371 -17.38 11.80 -7.50
N VAL A 372 -18.47 11.90 -6.75
CA VAL A 372 -18.61 12.82 -5.62
C VAL A 372 -18.70 12.04 -4.32
N MET A 373 -17.95 12.50 -3.31
CA MET A 373 -18.08 12.03 -1.93
C MET A 373 -18.10 13.22 -0.97
N SER A 374 -19.25 13.46 -0.36
CA SER A 374 -19.43 14.50 0.67
C SER A 374 -19.91 13.92 1.99
N ASN A 375 -19.63 14.61 3.09
CA ASN A 375 -20.21 14.31 4.41
C ASN A 375 -21.67 14.83 4.54
N LYS A 376 -22.15 15.64 3.59
CA LYS A 376 -23.55 16.10 3.57
C LYS A 376 -24.50 14.98 3.18
N LEU A 377 -25.77 15.15 3.55
CA LEU A 377 -26.82 14.23 3.13
C LEU A 377 -26.91 14.17 1.59
N LYS A 378 -27.18 12.99 1.04
CA LYS A 378 -27.15 12.74 -0.40
C LYS A 378 -28.15 13.60 -1.16
N ASP A 379 -29.32 13.85 -0.59
CA ASP A 379 -30.33 14.75 -1.15
C ASP A 379 -29.78 16.18 -1.32
N VAL A 380 -29.07 16.70 -0.31
CA VAL A 380 -28.40 18.01 -0.36
C VAL A 380 -27.25 18.00 -1.37
N VAL A 381 -26.52 16.88 -1.48
CA VAL A 381 -25.46 16.74 -2.49
C VAL A 381 -26.04 16.79 -3.90
N MET A 382 -27.12 16.05 -4.14
CA MET A 382 -27.81 16.02 -5.43
C MET A 382 -28.39 17.39 -5.78
N MET A 383 -29.01 18.08 -4.82
CA MET A 383 -29.51 19.44 -5.01
C MET A 383 -28.39 20.37 -5.48
N GLY A 384 -27.25 20.42 -4.78
CA GLY A 384 -26.13 21.27 -5.18
C GLY A 384 -25.58 20.94 -6.58
N LEU A 385 -25.53 19.66 -6.94
CA LEU A 385 -25.14 19.22 -8.27
C LEU A 385 -26.16 19.61 -9.36
N GLU A 386 -27.45 19.53 -9.05
CA GLU A 386 -28.54 19.88 -9.98
C GLU A 386 -28.57 21.38 -10.23
N SER A 387 -28.49 22.21 -9.19
CA SER A 387 -28.48 23.67 -9.29
C SER A 387 -27.27 24.18 -10.08
N ALA A 388 -26.12 23.49 -9.98
CA ALA A 388 -24.93 23.78 -10.76
C ALA A 388 -24.92 23.10 -12.16
N GLY A 389 -25.90 22.26 -12.49
CA GLY A 389 -25.97 21.53 -13.76
C GLY A 389 -24.86 20.48 -13.95
N LEU A 390 -24.36 19.90 -12.86
CA LEU A 390 -23.20 18.99 -12.83
C LEU A 390 -23.56 17.50 -12.68
N THR A 391 -24.81 17.17 -12.35
CA THR A 391 -25.24 15.79 -12.06
C THR A 391 -24.85 14.77 -13.14
N SER A 392 -24.91 15.16 -14.42
CA SER A 392 -24.65 14.26 -15.56
C SER A 392 -23.17 13.88 -15.78
N TYR A 393 -22.24 14.47 -15.02
CA TYR A 393 -20.82 14.11 -15.10
C TYR A 393 -20.48 12.90 -14.22
N PHE A 394 -21.15 12.74 -13.08
CA PHE A 394 -20.72 11.82 -12.04
C PHE A 394 -21.28 10.41 -12.21
N THR A 395 -20.39 9.43 -12.19
CA THR A 395 -20.76 8.00 -12.23
C THR A 395 -21.28 7.52 -10.88
N VAL A 396 -20.75 8.09 -9.80
CA VAL A 396 -21.10 7.76 -8.43
C VAL A 396 -21.24 9.04 -7.63
N VAL A 397 -22.32 9.15 -6.86
CA VAL A 397 -22.57 10.25 -5.92
C VAL A 397 -22.89 9.64 -4.56
N LEU A 398 -22.07 9.94 -3.56
CA LEU A 398 -22.23 9.49 -2.18
C LEU A 398 -22.41 10.67 -1.22
N GLY A 399 -23.43 10.55 -0.37
CA GLY A 399 -23.62 11.41 0.80
C GLY A 399 -23.11 10.76 2.10
N GLY A 400 -23.24 11.48 3.21
CA GLY A 400 -22.79 11.06 4.54
C GLY A 400 -23.55 9.84 5.09
N GLU A 401 -24.81 9.65 4.69
CA GLU A 401 -25.63 8.49 5.06
C GLU A 401 -25.26 7.22 4.27
N ASP A 402 -24.57 7.38 3.14
CA ASP A 402 -24.08 6.25 2.36
C ASP A 402 -22.83 5.60 3.01
N VAL A 403 -22.24 6.22 4.03
CA VAL A 403 -20.95 5.81 4.60
C VAL A 403 -21.05 5.52 6.10
N VAL A 404 -20.28 4.52 6.57
CA VAL A 404 -20.33 4.09 7.99
C VAL A 404 -19.72 5.17 8.90
N LYS A 405 -18.68 5.85 8.42
CA LYS A 405 -17.99 6.91 9.14
C LYS A 405 -17.73 8.09 8.19
N PRO A 406 -17.93 9.33 8.64
CA PRO A 406 -17.64 10.51 7.84
C PRO A 406 -16.12 10.71 7.68
N LYS A 407 -15.71 11.52 6.69
CA LYS A 407 -14.35 12.04 6.58
C LYS A 407 -13.93 12.66 7.93
N PRO A 408 -12.72 12.37 8.45
CA PRO A 408 -11.53 11.88 7.75
C PRO A 408 -11.39 10.35 7.62
N ASP A 409 -12.43 9.56 7.89
CA ASP A 409 -12.39 8.13 7.57
C ASP A 409 -12.43 7.91 6.03
N PRO A 410 -11.59 7.03 5.46
CA PRO A 410 -11.51 6.83 4.01
C PRO A 410 -12.64 5.98 3.43
N SER A 411 -13.52 5.39 4.26
CA SER A 411 -14.52 4.41 3.81
C SER A 411 -15.44 4.93 2.72
N GLY A 412 -15.78 6.22 2.72
CA GLY A 412 -16.57 6.82 1.65
C GLY A 412 -15.86 6.86 0.30
N ILE A 413 -14.57 7.21 0.28
CA ILE A 413 -13.79 7.25 -0.95
C ILE A 413 -13.59 5.83 -1.48
N LEU A 414 -13.30 4.87 -0.59
CA LEU A 414 -13.19 3.44 -0.94
C LEU A 414 -14.51 2.90 -1.51
N LYS A 415 -15.65 3.25 -0.91
CA LYS A 415 -16.98 2.87 -1.42
C LYS A 415 -17.23 3.47 -2.81
N ALA A 416 -16.89 4.74 -3.03
CA ALA A 416 -17.02 5.36 -4.34
C ALA A 416 -16.20 4.62 -5.40
N CYS A 417 -14.96 4.26 -5.08
CA CYS A 417 -14.09 3.49 -5.97
C CYS A 417 -14.63 2.08 -6.24
N ALA A 418 -15.16 1.39 -5.22
CA ALA A 418 -15.71 0.05 -5.37
C ALA A 418 -16.97 0.00 -6.25
N MET A 419 -17.69 1.12 -6.38
CA MET A 419 -18.85 1.27 -7.26
C MET A 419 -18.46 1.60 -8.71
N ILE A 420 -17.19 1.94 -8.95
CA ILE A 420 -16.63 2.15 -10.28
C ILE A 420 -15.97 0.83 -10.71
N PRO A 421 -16.15 0.37 -11.97
CA PRO A 421 -15.55 -0.87 -12.46
C PRO A 421 -14.04 -0.74 -12.73
N ARG A 422 -13.29 -0.12 -11.81
CA ARG A 422 -11.84 0.06 -11.87
C ARG A 422 -11.21 -0.19 -10.51
N SER A 423 -9.89 -0.33 -10.52
CA SER A 423 -9.13 -0.41 -9.28
C SER A 423 -9.18 0.88 -8.49
N HIS A 424 -9.14 0.79 -7.16
CA HIS A 424 -8.85 1.92 -6.27
C HIS A 424 -7.35 2.18 -6.13
N ASP A 425 -6.52 1.56 -6.98
CA ASP A 425 -5.07 1.80 -6.95
C ASP A 425 -4.72 3.23 -7.41
N ASP A 426 -5.47 3.77 -8.38
CA ASP A 426 -5.22 5.06 -9.01
C ASP A 426 -6.38 6.02 -8.71
N VAL A 427 -6.26 6.82 -7.63
CA VAL A 427 -7.36 7.68 -7.14
C VAL A 427 -6.86 9.07 -6.78
N ILE A 428 -7.29 10.09 -7.54
CA ILE A 428 -7.07 11.50 -7.21
C ILE A 428 -8.28 11.97 -6.41
N TYR A 429 -8.05 12.48 -5.22
CA TYR A 429 -9.10 13.09 -4.42
C TYR A 429 -8.89 14.60 -4.37
N VAL A 430 -9.92 15.37 -4.72
CA VAL A 430 -9.91 16.83 -4.72
C VAL A 430 -10.87 17.33 -3.65
N GLY A 431 -10.40 18.15 -2.72
CA GLY A 431 -11.23 18.72 -1.67
C GLY A 431 -10.63 19.99 -1.08
N ASP A 432 -11.45 20.75 -0.35
CA ASP A 432 -11.09 22.07 0.17
C ASP A 432 -10.73 22.05 1.67
N SER A 433 -10.92 20.91 2.35
CA SER A 433 -10.82 20.83 3.81
C SER A 433 -9.69 19.91 4.32
N PRO A 434 -9.19 20.11 5.55
CA PRO A 434 -8.23 19.19 6.15
C PRO A 434 -8.71 17.75 6.29
N THR A 435 -10.02 17.54 6.49
CA THR A 435 -10.59 16.20 6.63
C THR A 435 -10.60 15.45 5.30
N ASP A 436 -10.71 16.16 4.18
CA ASP A 436 -10.55 15.60 2.83
C ASP A 436 -9.15 15.06 2.61
N ILE A 437 -8.13 15.89 2.88
CA ILE A 437 -6.73 15.54 2.66
C ILE A 437 -6.33 14.34 3.52
N GLU A 438 -6.77 14.32 4.78
CA GLU A 438 -6.53 13.19 5.68
C GLU A 438 -7.25 11.91 5.22
N ALA A 439 -8.51 12.00 4.76
CA ALA A 439 -9.24 10.84 4.23
C ALA A 439 -8.54 10.24 3.01
N ALA A 440 -8.14 11.10 2.05
CA ALA A 440 -7.40 10.69 0.87
C ALA A 440 -6.06 10.02 1.23
N LYS A 441 -5.29 10.62 2.14
CA LYS A 441 -4.02 10.06 2.60
C LYS A 441 -4.16 8.71 3.27
N ARG A 442 -5.23 8.50 4.05
CA ARG A 442 -5.44 7.24 4.76
C ARG A 442 -5.55 6.08 3.80
N MET A 443 -6.29 6.22 2.70
CA MET A 443 -6.36 5.17 1.66
C MET A 443 -5.21 5.19 0.66
N GLY A 444 -4.21 6.06 0.84
CA GLY A 444 -3.13 6.23 -0.11
C GLY A 444 -3.60 6.73 -1.48
N ALA A 445 -4.51 7.69 -1.51
CA ALA A 445 -4.92 8.45 -2.69
C ALA A 445 -4.04 9.71 -2.88
N PHE A 446 -4.01 10.27 -4.09
CA PHE A 446 -3.29 11.50 -4.40
C PHE A 446 -4.19 12.65 -4.00
N SER A 447 -3.85 13.27 -2.86
CA SER A 447 -4.64 14.33 -2.27
C SER A 447 -4.33 15.67 -2.92
N VAL A 448 -5.36 16.29 -3.48
CA VAL A 448 -5.32 17.62 -4.08
C VAL A 448 -6.13 18.56 -3.21
N ALA A 449 -5.46 19.51 -2.57
CA ALA A 449 -6.11 20.59 -1.85
C ALA A 449 -6.52 21.69 -2.83
N PHE A 450 -7.82 21.93 -2.95
CA PHE A 450 -8.36 23.07 -3.69
C PHE A 450 -8.54 24.26 -2.75
N VAL A 451 -7.85 25.37 -3.04
CA VAL A 451 -7.84 26.55 -2.17
C VAL A 451 -8.38 27.76 -2.93
N LEU A 452 -9.70 27.94 -2.85
CA LEU A 452 -10.35 29.13 -3.40
C LEU A 452 -10.14 30.37 -2.51
N ASP A 453 -10.24 30.19 -1.19
CA ASP A 453 -10.05 31.27 -0.20
C ASP A 453 -8.62 31.25 0.37
N LYS A 454 -7.85 32.30 0.06
CA LYS A 454 -6.45 32.43 0.49
C LYS A 454 -6.27 32.42 2.01
N SER A 455 -7.29 32.76 2.78
CA SER A 455 -7.23 32.68 4.26
C SER A 455 -6.99 31.25 4.76
N ARG A 456 -7.42 30.24 3.99
CA ARG A 456 -7.28 28.82 4.33
C ARG A 456 -6.00 28.18 3.79
N ALA A 457 -5.22 28.89 2.97
CA ALA A 457 -4.03 28.35 2.32
C ALA A 457 -3.02 27.75 3.30
N LYS A 458 -2.76 28.44 4.42
CA LYS A 458 -1.84 27.94 5.45
C LYS A 458 -2.34 26.66 6.10
N GLN A 459 -3.62 26.62 6.48
CA GLN A 459 -4.24 25.44 7.08
C GLN A 459 -4.15 24.25 6.13
N MET A 460 -4.43 24.45 4.83
CA MET A 460 -4.32 23.40 3.84
C MET A 460 -2.88 22.97 3.61
N GLN A 461 -1.91 23.89 3.62
CA GLN A 461 -0.49 23.55 3.53
C GLN A 461 -0.03 22.67 4.71
N ASP A 462 -0.48 22.96 5.93
CA ASP A 462 -0.15 22.19 7.15
C ASP A 462 -0.69 20.75 7.11
N THR A 463 -1.67 20.46 6.23
CA THR A 463 -2.14 19.09 5.98
C THR A 463 -1.23 18.29 5.07
N HIS A 464 -0.20 18.92 4.48
CA HIS A 464 0.79 18.34 3.57
C HIS A 464 0.16 17.55 2.39
N PRO A 465 -0.78 18.14 1.62
CA PRO A 465 -1.39 17.46 0.47
C PRO A 465 -0.33 17.17 -0.61
N CYS A 466 -0.65 16.26 -1.53
CA CYS A 466 0.26 15.94 -2.63
C CYS A 466 0.37 17.09 -3.63
N ALA A 467 -0.73 17.82 -3.84
CA ALA A 467 -0.77 19.05 -4.60
C ALA A 467 -1.71 20.08 -3.96
N ILE A 468 -1.42 21.35 -4.18
CA ILE A 468 -2.32 22.47 -3.86
C ILE A 468 -2.61 23.18 -5.16
N ILE A 469 -3.89 23.37 -5.49
CA ILE A 469 -4.34 24.11 -6.65
C ILE A 469 -5.23 25.27 -6.20
N ASN A 470 -5.17 26.39 -6.91
CA ASN A 470 -5.99 27.57 -6.61
C ASN A 470 -7.01 27.85 -7.73
N ASP A 471 -6.80 27.25 -8.91
CA ASP A 471 -7.75 27.18 -10.00
C ASP A 471 -8.03 25.71 -10.36
N MET A 472 -9.30 25.37 -10.57
CA MET A 472 -9.70 24.02 -10.92
C MET A 472 -9.06 23.55 -12.24
N GLN A 473 -8.73 24.45 -13.17
CA GLN A 473 -8.04 24.13 -14.43
C GLN A 473 -6.67 23.45 -14.22
N GLU A 474 -5.98 23.74 -13.12
CA GLU A 474 -4.70 23.12 -12.78
C GLU A 474 -4.81 21.59 -12.65
N LEU A 475 -6.01 21.09 -12.30
CA LEU A 475 -6.30 19.66 -12.23
C LEU A 475 -6.10 18.95 -13.58
N ILE A 476 -6.32 19.62 -14.71
CA ILE A 476 -6.12 19.04 -16.04
C ILE A 476 -4.66 18.61 -16.25
N THR A 477 -3.71 19.39 -15.74
CA THR A 477 -2.29 19.05 -15.80
C THR A 477 -1.99 17.90 -14.85
N LEU A 478 -2.52 17.96 -13.62
CA LEU A 478 -2.33 16.91 -12.61
C LEU A 478 -2.84 15.55 -13.11
N VAL A 479 -4.06 15.43 -13.64
CA VAL A 479 -4.59 14.12 -14.07
C VAL A 479 -3.83 13.48 -15.25
N LYS A 480 -2.95 14.23 -15.93
CA LYS A 480 -2.06 13.74 -16.99
C LYS A 480 -0.70 13.28 -16.45
N GLU A 481 -0.29 13.85 -15.32
CA GLU A 481 0.99 13.55 -14.71
C GLU A 481 1.01 12.15 -14.08
N ASP A 482 2.21 11.59 -14.00
CA ASP A 482 2.46 10.31 -13.37
C ASP A 482 2.63 10.51 -11.87
N HIS A 483 1.53 10.38 -11.14
CA HIS A 483 1.51 10.64 -9.70
C HIS A 483 1.80 9.41 -8.85
N GLU A 484 2.58 9.64 -7.80
CA GLU A 484 2.82 8.70 -6.70
C GLU A 484 1.72 8.90 -5.65
N TRP A 485 1.10 7.84 -5.14
CA TRP A 485 -0.11 8.00 -4.32
C TRP A 485 0.18 8.17 -2.81
N SER A 486 -0.27 9.30 -2.26
CA SER A 486 -0.05 9.89 -0.92
C SER A 486 1.40 10.09 -0.47
N ASP A 487 1.73 11.34 -0.17
CA ASP A 487 2.95 11.71 0.54
C ASP A 487 2.91 11.22 2.01
N VAL A 488 4.02 10.65 2.46
CA VAL A 488 4.41 10.35 3.85
C VAL A 488 3.68 9.29 4.71
N THR A 489 2.65 8.58 4.25
CA THR A 489 2.00 7.49 5.06
C THR A 489 2.13 6.06 4.52
N ILE A 490 2.87 5.85 3.43
CA ILE A 490 3.37 4.51 3.05
C ILE A 490 4.23 3.99 4.19
#